data_AF-A0A6M1ZSM2-F1
#
_entry.id   AF-A0A6M1ZSM2-F1
#
_cell.length_a   1.000
_cell.length_b   1.000
_cell.length_c   1.000
_cell.angle_alpha   90.00
_cell.angle_beta   90.00
_cell.angle_gamma   90.00
#
_symmetry.space_group_name_H-M   'P 1'
#
loop_
_entity.id
_entity.type
_entity.pdbx_description
1 polymer ?
#
loop_
_entity_poly.entity_id
_entity_poly.type
_entity_poly.pdbx_seq_one_letter_code
_entity_poly.pdbx_strand_id
1 'polypeptide(L)'
;MGKSLLKGCIFGGIIVFAWMIVSWTVLPWHCWSLKGIENQSAVSEALVNNTSEDGIYVIPSFCGAEWDEMGEKVAEMEKGPFVFMSLKRYGHGPNTGTFVISFIFQLIGALGITFLILKTKGLNYFSKVGLVTLIGFLIGFLGELPYWNWWGFSFGFVFVELLDMVIAWFLAGLVIAAVAKE
;
A
#
# COMPACT_ATOMS: atom_id res chain seq x y z
N MET A 1 -17.68 4.95 -24.79
CA MET A 1 -17.59 4.47 -23.39
C MET A 1 -16.97 3.07 -23.23
N GLY A 2 -17.61 1.96 -23.63
CA GLY A 2 -17.12 0.60 -23.30
C GLY A 2 -15.69 0.27 -23.78
N LYS A 3 -15.36 0.61 -25.03
CA LYS A 3 -13.99 0.44 -25.56
C LYS A 3 -12.95 1.30 -24.85
N SER A 4 -13.29 2.55 -24.52
CA SER A 4 -12.42 3.47 -23.78
C SER A 4 -12.15 2.95 -22.37
N LEU A 5 -13.19 2.44 -21.71
CA LEU A 5 -13.11 1.86 -20.37
C LEU A 5 -12.21 0.62 -20.35
N LEU A 6 -12.41 -0.31 -21.29
CA LEU A 6 -11.58 -1.52 -21.40
C LEU A 6 -10.12 -1.18 -21.65
N LYS A 7 -9.84 -0.22 -22.56
CA LYS A 7 -8.46 0.22 -22.84
C LYS A 7 -7.80 0.87 -21.62
N GLY A 8 -8.51 1.74 -20.91
CA GLY A 8 -7.97 2.38 -19.71
C GLY A 8 -7.72 1.39 -18.57
N CYS A 9 -8.62 0.41 -18.38
CA CYS A 9 -8.40 -0.71 -17.46
C CYS A 9 -7.12 -1.49 -17.78
N ILE A 10 -6.99 -1.99 -19.01
CA ILE A 10 -5.85 -2.83 -19.41
C ILE A 10 -4.54 -2.02 -19.37
N PHE A 11 -4.49 -0.89 -20.08
CA PHE A 11 -3.23 -0.15 -20.19
C PHE A 11 -2.86 0.58 -18.90
N GLY A 12 -3.83 1.15 -18.18
CA GLY A 12 -3.59 1.75 -16.88
C GLY A 12 -3.07 0.72 -15.88
N GLY A 13 -3.71 -0.45 -15.79
CA GLY A 13 -3.30 -1.51 -14.87
C GLY A 13 -1.92 -2.08 -15.20
N ILE A 14 -1.59 -2.26 -16.49
CA ILE A 14 -0.24 -2.66 -16.92
C ILE A 14 0.81 -1.64 -16.49
N ILE A 15 0.55 -0.35 -16.68
CA ILE A 15 1.51 0.71 -16.32
C ILE A 15 1.74 0.77 -14.82
N VAL A 16 0.68 0.71 -14.00
CA VAL A 16 0.83 0.69 -12.53
C VAL A 16 1.60 -0.56 -12.09
N PHE A 17 1.26 -1.73 -12.63
CA PHE A 17 1.94 -2.98 -12.28
C PHE A 17 3.42 -2.96 -12.67
N ALA A 18 3.75 -2.46 -13.87
CA ALA A 18 5.12 -2.30 -14.32
C ALA A 18 5.91 -1.34 -13.43
N TRP A 19 5.30 -0.21 -13.03
CA TRP A 19 5.92 0.72 -12.09
C TRP A 19 6.22 0.04 -10.75
N MET A 20 5.26 -0.70 -10.17
CA MET A 20 5.47 -1.39 -8.89
C MET A 20 6.62 -2.40 -8.96
N ILE A 21 6.78 -3.13 -10.07
CA ILE A 21 7.95 -4.00 -10.28
C ILE A 21 9.24 -3.18 -10.30
N VAL A 22 9.30 -2.10 -11.09
CA VAL A 22 10.50 -1.25 -11.20
C VAL A 22 10.85 -0.65 -9.84
N SER A 23 9.88 -0.11 -9.13
CA SER A 23 10.07 0.50 -7.82
C SER A 23 10.69 -0.47 -6.81
N TRP A 24 10.17 -1.70 -6.73
CA TRP A 24 10.65 -2.70 -5.76
C TRP A 24 11.94 -3.43 -6.17
N THR A 25 12.19 -3.59 -7.47
CA THR A 25 13.31 -4.43 -7.96
C THR A 25 14.49 -3.65 -8.51
N VAL A 26 14.28 -2.40 -8.93
CA VAL A 26 15.32 -1.55 -9.55
C VAL A 26 15.74 -0.43 -8.60
N LEU A 27 14.82 0.18 -7.86
CA LEU A 27 15.13 1.29 -6.97
C LEU A 27 15.46 0.78 -5.55
N PRO A 28 16.49 1.34 -4.87
CA PRO A 28 16.89 0.89 -3.53
C PRO A 28 16.03 1.48 -2.41
N TRP A 29 15.11 2.39 -2.75
CA TRP A 29 14.48 3.30 -1.79
C TRP A 29 13.57 2.65 -0.75
N HIS A 30 12.99 1.49 -1.07
CA HIS A 30 12.22 0.69 -0.12
C HIS A 30 13.09 0.17 1.03
N CYS A 31 14.36 -0.14 0.74
CA CYS A 31 15.31 -0.60 1.75
C CYS A 31 15.87 0.53 2.61
N TRP A 32 15.66 1.82 2.28
CA TRP A 32 16.19 2.93 3.09
C TRP A 32 15.56 3.01 4.48
N SER A 33 14.32 2.51 4.62
CA SER A 33 13.57 2.59 5.88
C SER A 33 13.39 1.24 6.57
N LEU A 34 13.67 0.13 5.88
CA LEU A 34 13.59 -1.22 6.43
C LEU A 34 14.83 -1.52 7.28
N LYS A 35 14.61 -2.00 8.51
CA LYS A 35 15.68 -2.37 9.44
C LYS A 35 15.62 -3.86 9.73
N GLY A 36 16.77 -4.51 9.64
CA GLY A 36 16.93 -5.89 10.10
C GLY A 36 16.95 -5.97 11.62
N ILE A 37 16.50 -7.11 12.16
CA ILE A 37 16.69 -7.47 13.56
C ILE A 37 18.07 -8.12 13.69
N GLU A 38 18.81 -7.82 14.76
CA GLU A 38 20.17 -8.35 14.98
C GLU A 38 20.16 -9.88 15.19
N ASN A 39 19.50 -10.36 16.26
CA ASN A 39 19.37 -11.78 16.53
C ASN A 39 18.07 -12.35 15.94
N GLN A 40 18.06 -12.50 14.62
CA GLN A 40 16.87 -12.95 13.88
C GLN A 40 16.38 -14.32 14.36
N SER A 41 17.28 -15.28 14.58
CA SER A 41 16.92 -16.63 15.01
C SER A 41 16.19 -16.63 16.36
N ALA A 42 16.73 -15.93 17.37
CA ALA A 42 16.10 -15.88 18.69
C ALA A 42 14.74 -15.18 18.65
N VAL A 43 14.63 -14.07 17.91
CA VAL A 43 13.36 -13.33 17.80
C VAL A 43 12.33 -14.12 17.01
N SER A 44 12.71 -14.77 15.90
CA SER A 44 11.81 -15.63 15.13
C SER A 44 11.30 -16.81 15.95
N GLU A 45 12.17 -17.47 16.73
CA GLU A 45 11.76 -18.56 17.63
C GLU A 45 10.79 -18.07 18.70
N ALA A 46 11.08 -16.93 19.33
CA ALA A 46 10.20 -16.33 20.32
C ALA A 46 8.81 -15.99 19.72
N LEU A 47 8.77 -15.43 18.51
CA LEU A 47 7.51 -15.13 17.82
C LEU A 47 6.70 -16.40 17.54
N VAL A 48 7.31 -17.45 16.99
CA VAL A 48 6.61 -18.70 16.66
C VAL A 48 6.11 -19.43 17.91
N ASN A 49 6.88 -19.40 19.00
CA ASN A 49 6.54 -20.05 20.27
C ASN A 49 5.47 -19.31 21.08
N ASN A 50 5.29 -18.00 20.84
CA ASN A 50 4.31 -17.17 21.55
C ASN A 50 3.11 -16.77 20.67
N THR A 51 2.93 -17.39 19.50
CA THR A 51 1.79 -17.14 18.60
C THR A 51 1.19 -18.46 18.11
N SER A 52 -0.14 -18.51 17.96
CA SER A 52 -0.87 -19.72 17.54
C SER A 52 -1.19 -19.74 16.05
N GLU A 53 -1.26 -18.58 15.38
CA GLU A 53 -1.69 -18.47 13.98
C GLU A 53 -0.97 -17.35 13.20
N ASP A 54 -1.10 -17.39 11.88
CA ASP A 54 -0.71 -16.26 11.04
C ASP A 54 -1.64 -15.07 11.31
N GLY A 55 -1.11 -13.85 11.35
CA GLY A 55 -1.99 -12.70 11.60
C GLY A 55 -1.27 -11.37 11.82
N ILE A 56 -2.05 -10.38 12.22
CA ILE A 56 -1.54 -9.08 12.67
C ILE A 56 -1.43 -9.12 14.19
N TYR A 57 -0.25 -8.78 14.69
CA TYR A 57 0.05 -8.78 16.11
C TYR A 57 0.48 -7.38 16.55
N VAL A 58 0.07 -7.01 17.76
CA VAL A 58 0.45 -5.75 18.40
C VAL A 58 0.98 -6.01 19.81
N ILE A 59 2.05 -5.31 20.19
CA ILE A 59 2.67 -5.38 21.52
C ILE A 59 2.83 -3.95 22.04
N PRO A 60 2.36 -3.63 23.26
CA PRO A 60 1.38 -4.40 24.03
C PRO A 60 0.02 -4.43 23.31
N SER A 61 -0.76 -5.48 23.54
CA SER A 61 -2.13 -5.57 23.01
C SER A 61 -3.11 -4.83 23.92
N PHE A 62 -3.90 -3.96 23.33
CA PHE A 62 -5.09 -3.34 23.94
C PHE A 62 -6.39 -4.04 23.49
N CYS A 63 -6.31 -4.96 22.53
CA CYS A 63 -7.47 -5.72 22.07
C CYS A 63 -7.95 -6.66 23.18
N GLY A 64 -9.23 -6.56 23.55
CA GLY A 64 -9.84 -7.33 24.63
C GLY A 64 -9.67 -6.73 26.01
N ALA A 65 -9.04 -5.56 26.15
CA ALA A 65 -9.03 -4.80 27.39
C ALA A 65 -10.40 -4.17 27.64
N GLU A 66 -10.83 -4.17 28.90
CA GLU A 66 -12.02 -3.43 29.33
C GLU A 66 -11.72 -1.92 29.38
N TRP A 67 -12.78 -1.10 29.42
CA TRP A 67 -12.65 0.36 29.37
C TRP A 67 -11.83 0.97 30.52
N ASP A 68 -11.91 0.37 31.71
CA ASP A 68 -11.16 0.77 32.89
C ASP A 68 -9.67 0.38 32.83
N GLU A 69 -9.32 -0.67 32.08
CA GLU A 69 -7.95 -1.11 31.84
C GLU A 69 -7.23 -0.32 30.73
N MET A 70 -7.98 0.40 29.89
CA MET A 70 -7.42 1.08 28.70
C MET A 70 -6.34 2.11 29.06
N GLY A 71 -6.49 2.80 30.20
CA GLY A 71 -5.47 3.75 30.67
C GLY A 71 -4.12 3.08 30.96
N GLU A 72 -4.14 1.88 31.53
CA GLU A 72 -2.93 1.10 31.79
C GLU A 72 -2.31 0.60 30.50
N LYS A 73 -3.12 0.14 29.54
CA LYS A 73 -2.63 -0.29 28.22
C LYS A 73 -1.97 0.84 27.42
N VAL A 74 -2.53 2.04 27.47
CA VAL A 74 -1.88 3.22 26.87
C VAL A 74 -0.54 3.51 27.55
N ALA A 75 -0.47 3.44 28.88
CA ALA A 75 0.77 3.63 29.61
C ALA A 75 1.84 2.55 29.30
N GLU A 76 1.43 1.30 29.05
CA GLU A 76 2.34 0.24 28.56
C GLU A 76 2.87 0.57 27.15
N MET A 77 2.00 1.04 26.24
CA MET A 77 2.40 1.44 24.88
C MET A 77 3.42 2.59 24.91
N GLU A 78 3.21 3.58 25.77
CA GLU A 78 4.11 4.73 25.93
C GLU A 78 5.49 4.36 26.51
N LYS A 79 5.53 3.38 27.43
CA LYS A 79 6.79 2.85 27.97
C LYS A 79 7.56 2.02 26.95
N GLY A 80 6.84 1.33 26.07
CA GLY A 80 7.38 0.50 25.01
C GLY A 80 7.97 -0.84 25.49
N PRO A 81 8.43 -1.69 24.55
CA PRO A 81 8.42 -1.46 23.10
C PRO A 81 7.00 -1.53 22.51
N PHE A 82 6.71 -0.64 21.56
CA PHE A 82 5.52 -0.73 20.72
C PHE A 82 5.84 -1.43 19.40
N VAL A 83 5.06 -2.46 19.06
CA VAL A 83 5.22 -3.22 17.82
C VAL A 83 3.86 -3.42 17.19
N PHE A 84 3.74 -3.13 15.90
CA PHE A 84 2.64 -3.56 15.04
C PHE A 84 3.25 -4.35 13.88
N MET A 85 2.90 -5.63 13.74
CA MET A 85 3.54 -6.50 12.75
C MET A 85 2.57 -7.45 12.08
N SER A 86 2.84 -7.73 10.81
CA SER A 86 2.27 -8.88 10.10
C SER A 86 3.19 -10.08 10.30
N LEU A 87 2.67 -11.17 10.86
CA LEU A 87 3.40 -12.40 11.13
C LEU A 87 2.88 -13.55 10.25
N LYS A 88 3.82 -14.17 9.55
CA LYS A 88 3.66 -15.47 8.91
C LYS A 88 4.55 -16.48 9.61
N ARG A 89 3.95 -17.43 10.33
CA ARG A 89 4.68 -18.36 11.22
C ARG A 89 5.61 -19.29 10.44
N TYR A 90 5.20 -19.68 9.24
CA TYR A 90 5.92 -20.62 8.41
C TYR A 90 6.07 -20.13 6.97
N GLY A 91 7.10 -19.32 6.73
CA GLY A 91 7.54 -18.91 5.39
C GLY A 91 6.52 -18.05 4.62
N HIS A 92 6.97 -16.91 4.13
CA HIS A 92 6.18 -16.10 3.20
C HIS A 92 7.09 -15.41 2.22
N GLY A 93 6.88 -15.70 0.94
CA GLY A 93 7.68 -15.12 -0.13
C GLY A 93 6.83 -14.84 -1.36
N PRO A 94 7.27 -13.90 -2.22
CA PRO A 94 6.60 -13.62 -3.47
C PRO A 94 6.57 -14.89 -4.33
N ASN A 95 5.39 -15.25 -4.81
CA ASN A 95 5.18 -16.35 -5.74
C ASN A 95 4.29 -15.89 -6.89
N THR A 96 4.14 -16.72 -7.93
CA THR A 96 3.33 -16.42 -9.12
C THR A 96 1.91 -15.99 -8.77
N GLY A 97 1.30 -16.62 -7.75
CA GLY A 97 -0.04 -16.27 -7.27
C GLY A 97 -0.11 -14.84 -6.72
N THR A 98 0.88 -14.43 -5.93
CA THR A 98 0.99 -13.05 -5.42
C THR A 98 1.02 -12.05 -6.57
N PHE A 99 1.85 -12.27 -7.60
CA PHE A 99 1.94 -11.37 -8.75
C PHE A 99 0.63 -11.29 -9.55
N VAL A 100 -0.06 -12.42 -9.75
CA VAL A 100 -1.35 -12.46 -10.45
C VAL A 100 -2.40 -11.67 -9.67
N ILE A 101 -2.49 -11.87 -8.35
CA ILE A 101 -3.42 -11.14 -7.49
C ILE A 101 -3.11 -9.63 -7.54
N SER A 102 -1.84 -9.25 -7.40
CA SER A 102 -1.41 -7.85 -7.52
C SER A 102 -1.81 -7.25 -8.87
N PHE A 103 -1.59 -7.96 -9.97
CA PHE A 103 -1.98 -7.47 -11.30
C PHE A 103 -3.49 -7.28 -11.44
N ILE A 104 -4.30 -8.21 -10.91
CA ILE A 104 -5.77 -8.08 -10.90
C ILE A 104 -6.20 -6.83 -10.13
N PHE A 105 -5.60 -6.54 -8.97
CA PHE A 105 -5.90 -5.31 -8.22
C PHE A 105 -5.57 -4.05 -9.02
N GLN A 106 -4.46 -4.05 -9.77
CA GLN A 106 -4.14 -2.90 -10.63
C GLN A 106 -5.13 -2.72 -11.78
N LEU A 107 -5.61 -3.82 -12.39
CA LEU A 107 -6.66 -3.76 -13.41
C LEU A 107 -7.97 -3.20 -12.83
N ILE A 108 -8.37 -3.64 -11.63
CA ILE A 108 -9.59 -3.15 -10.96
C ILE A 108 -9.46 -1.66 -10.62
N GLY A 109 -8.32 -1.23 -10.08
CA GLY A 109 -8.06 0.18 -9.79
C GLY A 109 -8.11 1.04 -11.06
N ALA A 110 -7.44 0.60 -12.13
CA ALA A 110 -7.43 1.30 -13.40
C ALA A 110 -8.81 1.35 -14.06
N LEU A 111 -9.62 0.28 -13.92
CA LEU A 111 -11.01 0.25 -14.36
C LEU A 111 -11.83 1.33 -13.63
N GLY A 112 -11.76 1.38 -12.30
CA GLY A 112 -12.50 2.36 -11.48
C GLY A 112 -12.11 3.79 -11.80
N ILE A 113 -10.81 4.08 -11.88
CA ILE A 113 -10.32 5.42 -12.21
C ILE A 113 -10.68 5.82 -13.64
N THR A 114 -10.52 4.92 -14.62
CA THR A 114 -10.93 5.19 -16.00
C THR A 114 -12.44 5.47 -16.07
N PHE A 115 -13.25 4.74 -15.32
CA PHE A 115 -14.68 4.98 -15.22
C PHE A 115 -14.98 6.39 -14.69
N LEU A 116 -14.32 6.83 -13.62
CA LEU A 116 -14.46 8.19 -13.09
C LEU A 116 -14.09 9.25 -14.12
N ILE A 117 -12.98 9.06 -14.85
CA ILE A 117 -12.56 9.99 -15.91
C ILE A 117 -13.61 10.07 -17.02
N LEU A 118 -14.20 8.95 -17.43
CA LEU A 118 -15.27 8.91 -18.43
C LEU A 118 -16.61 9.51 -17.93
N LYS A 119 -16.75 9.76 -16.62
CA LYS A 119 -17.90 10.48 -16.04
C LYS A 119 -17.68 11.99 -15.93
N THR A 120 -16.44 12.46 -16.12
CA THR A 120 -16.16 13.89 -16.26
C THR A 120 -16.42 14.36 -17.71
N LYS A 121 -16.64 15.67 -17.89
CA LYS A 121 -16.81 16.30 -19.20
C LYS A 121 -15.93 17.52 -19.32
N GLY A 122 -15.44 17.80 -20.52
CA GLY A 122 -14.72 19.04 -20.84
C GLY A 122 -13.30 19.12 -20.25
N LEU A 123 -12.77 18.02 -19.72
CA LEU A 123 -11.37 17.96 -19.27
C LEU A 123 -10.44 17.79 -20.47
N ASN A 124 -9.46 18.67 -20.59
CA ASN A 124 -8.35 18.46 -21.53
C ASN A 124 -7.46 17.30 -21.06
N TYR A 125 -6.52 16.88 -21.92
CA TYR A 125 -5.61 15.77 -21.64
C TYR A 125 -4.87 15.92 -20.30
N PHE A 126 -4.24 17.06 -20.06
CA PHE A 126 -3.46 17.31 -18.84
C PHE A 126 -4.35 17.41 -17.59
N SER A 127 -5.57 17.92 -17.70
CA SER A 127 -6.54 17.90 -16.61
C SER A 127 -6.94 16.48 -16.22
N LYS A 128 -7.06 15.56 -17.20
CA LYS A 128 -7.29 14.13 -16.92
C LYS A 128 -6.09 13.50 -16.21
N VAL A 129 -4.87 13.75 -16.70
CA VAL A 129 -3.62 13.27 -16.05
C VAL A 129 -3.53 13.78 -14.62
N GLY A 130 -3.76 15.09 -14.41
CA GLY A 130 -3.74 15.71 -13.09
C GLY A 130 -4.79 15.12 -12.14
N LEU A 131 -6.00 14.84 -12.64
CA LEU A 131 -7.04 14.19 -11.83
C LEU A 131 -6.67 12.76 -11.44
N VAL A 132 -6.13 11.96 -12.37
CA VAL A 132 -5.66 10.60 -12.05
C VAL A 132 -4.51 10.64 -11.03
N THR A 133 -3.57 11.58 -11.20
CA THR A 133 -2.45 11.77 -10.27
C THR A 133 -2.93 12.17 -8.88
N LEU A 134 -3.91 13.09 -8.81
CA LEU A 134 -4.52 13.51 -7.55
C LEU A 134 -5.23 12.34 -6.85
N ILE A 135 -5.93 11.47 -7.61
CA ILE A 135 -6.53 10.27 -7.05
C ILE A 135 -5.42 9.37 -6.45
N GLY A 136 -4.31 9.15 -7.16
CA GLY A 136 -3.18 8.38 -6.64
C GLY A 136 -2.58 8.99 -5.36
N PHE A 137 -2.41 10.32 -5.33
CA PHE A 137 -2.00 11.03 -4.13
C PHE A 137 -2.96 10.81 -2.97
N LEU A 138 -4.28 10.95 -3.19
CA LEU A 138 -5.28 10.77 -2.13
C LEU A 138 -5.32 9.32 -1.62
N ILE A 139 -5.14 8.34 -2.51
CA ILE A 139 -5.04 6.92 -2.13
C ILE A 139 -3.83 6.71 -1.23
N GLY A 140 -2.64 7.14 -1.65
CA GLY A 140 -1.42 6.98 -0.83
C GLY A 140 -1.49 7.81 0.46
N PHE A 141 -1.99 9.04 0.39
CA PHE A 141 -2.05 9.93 1.55
C PHE A 141 -3.03 9.40 2.61
N LEU A 142 -4.26 9.03 2.22
CA LEU A 142 -5.24 8.54 3.18
C LEU A 142 -5.01 7.07 3.56
N GLY A 143 -4.35 6.28 2.70
CA GLY A 143 -4.04 4.88 2.94
C GLY A 143 -2.82 4.67 3.84
N GLU A 144 -1.77 5.49 3.68
CA GLU A 144 -0.48 5.27 4.36
C GLU A 144 -0.29 6.12 5.61
N LEU A 145 -0.88 7.33 5.64
CA LEU A 145 -0.70 8.24 6.77
C LEU A 145 -1.16 7.66 8.13
N PRO A 146 -2.24 6.84 8.20
CA PRO A 146 -2.61 6.15 9.43
C PRO A 146 -1.49 5.27 10.00
N TYR A 147 -0.66 4.66 9.15
CA TYR A 147 0.47 3.84 9.63
C TYR A 147 1.56 4.70 10.28
N TRP A 148 1.77 5.92 9.80
CA TRP A 148 2.73 6.85 10.41
C TRP A 148 2.24 7.40 11.75
N ASN A 149 1.03 7.94 11.81
CA ASN A 149 0.58 8.67 12.99
C ASN A 149 -0.01 7.75 14.09
N TRP A 150 -0.68 6.65 13.74
CA TRP A 150 -1.27 5.73 14.71
C TRP A 150 -0.36 4.55 15.05
N TRP A 151 0.32 4.00 14.04
CA TRP A 151 1.03 2.72 14.17
C TRP A 151 2.55 2.84 14.25
N GLY A 152 3.09 4.06 14.24
CA GLY A 152 4.51 4.32 14.48
C GLY A 152 5.44 3.87 13.34
N PHE A 153 4.92 3.65 12.14
CA PHE A 153 5.76 3.40 10.97
C PHE A 153 6.66 4.60 10.72
N SER A 154 7.90 4.38 10.27
CA SER A 154 8.81 5.49 10.03
C SER A 154 8.29 6.42 8.93
N PHE A 155 8.55 7.72 9.06
CA PHE A 155 8.17 8.68 8.02
C PHE A 155 8.77 8.31 6.65
N GLY A 156 10.03 7.83 6.62
CA GLY A 156 10.68 7.39 5.38
C GLY A 156 9.94 6.26 4.68
N PHE A 157 9.40 5.30 5.44
CA PHE A 157 8.60 4.20 4.88
C PHE A 157 7.31 4.73 4.25
N VAL A 158 6.50 5.48 5.01
CA VAL A 158 5.23 6.03 4.52
C VAL A 158 5.42 7.01 3.36
N PHE A 159 6.52 7.76 3.37
CA PHE A 159 6.85 8.69 2.28
C PHE A 159 7.16 7.97 0.97
N VAL A 160 7.90 6.85 1.01
CA VAL A 160 8.19 6.06 -0.20
C VAL A 160 6.92 5.42 -0.74
N GLU A 161 6.06 4.85 0.11
CA GLU A 161 4.76 4.29 -0.32
C GLU A 161 3.84 5.35 -0.95
N LEU A 162 3.80 6.56 -0.37
CA LEU A 162 3.07 7.69 -0.96
C LEU A 162 3.61 8.06 -2.35
N LEU A 163 4.93 8.17 -2.49
CA LEU A 163 5.56 8.47 -3.78
C LEU A 163 5.29 7.39 -4.81
N ASP A 164 5.29 6.12 -4.41
CA ASP A 164 4.95 5.01 -5.27
C ASP A 164 3.55 5.16 -5.87
N MET A 165 2.56 5.47 -5.03
CA MET A 165 1.20 5.71 -5.49
C MET A 165 1.10 6.92 -6.43
N VAL A 166 1.74 8.03 -6.08
CA VAL A 166 1.73 9.25 -6.91
C VAL A 166 2.34 8.99 -8.28
N ILE A 167 3.51 8.37 -8.34
CA ILE A 167 4.22 8.12 -9.60
C ILE A 167 3.49 7.08 -10.44
N ALA A 168 3.04 5.98 -9.84
CA ALA A 168 2.28 4.94 -10.53
C ALA A 168 1.06 5.52 -11.25
N TRP A 169 0.27 6.31 -10.54
CA TRP A 169 -0.96 6.88 -11.09
C TRP A 169 -0.70 8.07 -12.00
N PHE A 170 0.37 8.83 -11.81
CA PHE A 170 0.83 9.80 -12.81
C PHE A 170 1.11 9.12 -14.15
N LEU A 171 1.93 8.06 -14.15
CA LEU A 171 2.28 7.31 -15.35
C LEU A 171 1.04 6.66 -15.99
N ALA A 172 0.18 6.02 -15.19
CA ALA A 172 -1.07 5.45 -15.69
C ALA A 172 -2.00 6.53 -16.24
N GLY A 173 -2.03 7.71 -15.61
CA GLY A 173 -2.78 8.89 -16.04
C GLY A 173 -2.43 9.32 -17.46
N LEU A 174 -1.14 9.29 -17.84
CA LEU A 174 -0.69 9.61 -19.20
C LEU A 174 -1.38 8.71 -20.25
N VAL A 175 -1.53 7.42 -19.95
CA VAL A 175 -2.13 6.47 -20.89
C VAL A 175 -3.65 6.46 -20.80
N ILE A 176 -4.21 6.50 -19.59
CA ILE A 176 -5.67 6.58 -19.37
C ILE A 176 -6.22 7.83 -20.06
N ALA A 177 -5.61 9.00 -19.89
CA ALA A 177 -6.05 10.23 -20.53
C ALA A 177 -6.04 10.15 -22.06
N ALA A 178 -5.12 9.39 -22.66
CA ALA A 178 -5.03 9.22 -24.11
C ALA A 178 -6.15 8.32 -24.68
N VAL A 179 -6.58 7.31 -23.90
CA VAL A 179 -7.56 6.31 -24.35
C VAL A 179 -8.99 6.57 -23.86
N ALA A 180 -9.15 7.33 -22.77
CA ALA A 180 -10.42 7.75 -22.19
C ALA A 180 -11.04 8.91 -22.99
N LYS A 181 -11.40 8.60 -24.25
CA LYS A 181 -12.15 9.49 -25.14
C LYS A 181 -13.64 9.39 -24.79
N GLU A 182 -14.24 10.56 -24.55
CA GLU A 182 -15.69 10.74 -24.33
C GLU A 182 -16.48 10.22 -25.54
#